data_AF-A0AAW5BTI1-F1
#
_entry.id   AF-A0AAW5BTI1-F1
#
_cell.length_a   1.000
_cell.length_b   1.000
_cell.length_c   1.000
_cell.angle_alpha   90.00
_cell.angle_beta   90.00
_cell.angle_gamma   90.00
#
_symmetry.space_group_name_H-M   'P 1'
#
loop_
_entity.id
_entity.type
_entity.pdbx_description
1 polymer ?
#
loop_
_entity_poly.entity_id
_entity_poly.type
_entity_poly.pdbx_seq_one_letter_code
_entity_poly.pdbx_strand_id
1 'polypeptide(L)'
;MSDELYSNVLNDIVAILNEDTALSIDKKIHEIMHAFIMGLCGEPEMVKAIMYSGINVIFANNSDNSTPNNPGISMLDNIFAVGIAQNVFKPNIANTSWMIISALLGFTISLIDNQLHLTDNFNQLVDDFVQILLGGILQ
;
A
#
# COMPACT_ATOMS: atom_id res chain seq x y z
N MET A 1 7.39 2.03 -17.83
CA MET A 1 6.10 2.54 -17.31
C MET A 1 5.68 1.78 -16.06
N SER A 2 5.23 0.51 -16.13
CA SER A 2 4.90 -0.24 -14.91
C SER A 2 6.09 -0.40 -13.96
N ASP A 3 7.24 -0.76 -14.51
CA ASP A 3 8.43 -1.08 -13.71
C ASP A 3 9.02 0.17 -13.05
N GLU A 4 8.84 1.33 -13.68
CA GLU A 4 9.30 2.63 -13.18
C GLU A 4 8.42 3.13 -12.04
N LEU A 5 7.10 3.10 -12.23
CA LEU A 5 6.14 3.43 -11.17
C LEU A 5 6.30 2.48 -9.97
N TYR A 6 6.42 1.18 -10.24
CA TYR A 6 6.65 0.17 -9.20
C TYR A 6 7.96 0.43 -8.45
N SER A 7 9.04 0.75 -9.16
CA SER A 7 10.35 1.03 -8.54
C SER A 7 10.32 2.29 -7.69
N ASN A 8 9.63 3.35 -8.14
CA ASN A 8 9.50 4.59 -7.38
C ASN A 8 8.74 4.37 -6.07
N VAL A 9 7.56 3.74 -6.13
CA VAL A 9 6.77 3.42 -4.93
C VAL A 9 7.54 2.49 -3.99
N LEU A 10 8.22 1.47 -4.54
CA LEU A 10 9.03 0.56 -3.72
C LEU A 10 10.21 1.29 -3.06
N ASN A 11 10.89 2.20 -3.76
CA ASN A 11 12.01 2.96 -3.22
C ASN A 11 11.58 3.87 -2.07
N ASP A 12 10.42 4.52 -2.19
CA ASP A 12 9.85 5.34 -1.11
C ASP A 12 9.56 4.49 0.14
N ILE A 13 8.94 3.32 -0.06
CA ILE A 13 8.64 2.38 1.04
C ILE A 13 9.94 1.84 1.67
N VAL A 14 10.96 1.51 0.86
CA VAL A 14 12.27 1.06 1.35
C VAL A 14 12.96 2.17 2.14
N ALA A 15 12.84 3.44 1.72
CA ALA A 15 13.35 4.57 2.47
C ALA A 15 12.68 4.66 3.85
N ILE A 16 11.35 4.54 3.94
CA ILE A 16 10.60 4.55 5.22
C ILE A 16 11.01 3.39 6.13
N LEU A 17 11.28 2.20 5.57
CA LEU A 17 11.76 1.07 6.36
C LEU A 17 13.17 1.28 6.90
N ASN A 18 14.04 1.89 6.11
CA ASN A 18 15.44 2.15 6.45
C ASN A 18 15.61 3.43 7.29
N GLU A 19 14.61 4.30 7.33
CA GLU A 19 14.59 5.44 8.23
C GLU A 19 14.62 4.97 9.69
N ASP A 20 15.46 5.66 10.44
CA ASP A 20 16.08 5.22 11.68
C ASP A 20 15.06 4.73 12.72
N THR A 21 15.50 3.72 13.44
CA THR A 21 14.92 2.82 14.46
C THR A 21 13.91 3.36 15.51
N ALA A 22 13.47 4.61 15.45
CA ALA A 22 12.60 5.26 16.44
C ALA A 22 11.09 5.17 16.15
N LEU A 23 10.67 4.96 14.90
CA LEU A 23 9.25 4.83 14.55
C LEU A 23 8.71 3.47 14.98
N SER A 24 7.64 3.49 15.78
CA SER A 24 6.89 2.31 16.16
C SER A 24 6.27 1.66 14.92
N ILE A 25 6.04 0.34 14.97
CA ILE A 25 5.68 -0.43 13.78
C ILE A 25 4.32 -0.05 13.18
N ASP A 26 3.39 0.38 14.03
CA ASP A 26 2.11 0.98 13.65
C ASP A 26 2.30 2.25 12.82
N LYS A 27 3.21 3.14 13.24
CA LYS A 27 3.53 4.36 12.49
C LYS A 27 4.23 4.04 11.18
N LYS A 28 5.16 3.07 11.17
CA LYS A 28 5.80 2.63 9.92
C LYS A 28 4.77 2.14 8.91
N ILE A 29 3.80 1.35 9.36
CA ILE A 29 2.72 0.86 8.48
C ILE A 29 1.80 1.99 8.00
N HIS A 30 1.47 2.94 8.87
CA HIS A 30 0.72 4.15 8.47
C HIS A 30 1.45 4.92 7.36
N GLU A 31 2.74 5.23 7.56
CA GLU A 31 3.55 5.95 6.57
C GLU A 31 3.71 5.17 5.26
N ILE A 32 3.88 3.85 5.32
CA ILE A 32 3.95 2.98 4.13
C ILE A 32 2.64 3.04 3.33
N MET A 33 1.50 2.90 4.00
CA MET A 33 0.19 2.97 3.34
C MET A 33 -0.07 4.35 2.74
N HIS A 34 0.33 5.41 3.45
CA HIS A 34 0.22 6.78 2.98
C HIS A 34 1.11 7.03 1.76
N ALA A 35 2.40 6.71 1.83
CA ALA A 35 3.36 6.86 0.74
C ALA A 35 2.96 6.06 -0.50
N PHE A 36 2.40 4.86 -0.33
CA PHE A 36 1.86 4.07 -1.42
C PHE A 36 0.78 4.83 -2.21
N ILE A 37 -0.21 5.39 -1.51
CA ILE A 37 -1.30 6.14 -2.17
C ILE A 37 -0.76 7.41 -2.82
N MET A 38 0.09 8.16 -2.10
CA MET A 38 0.66 9.41 -2.60
C MET A 38 1.53 9.19 -3.85
N GLY A 39 2.39 8.18 -3.85
CA GLY A 39 3.25 7.85 -4.98
C GLY A 39 2.47 7.49 -6.23
N LEU A 40 1.36 6.75 -6.09
CA LEU A 40 0.49 6.42 -7.21
C LEU A 40 -0.32 7.64 -7.69
N CYS A 41 -0.87 8.45 -6.78
CA CYS A 41 -1.59 9.67 -7.15
C CYS A 41 -0.70 10.76 -7.75
N GLY A 42 0.63 10.69 -7.57
CA GLY A 42 1.59 11.57 -8.23
C GLY A 42 1.71 11.36 -9.74
N GLU A 43 1.38 10.16 -10.23
CA GLU A 43 1.46 9.77 -11.64
C GLU A 43 0.10 9.24 -12.18
N PRO A 44 -0.99 10.04 -12.11
CA PRO A 44 -2.35 9.54 -12.25
C PRO A 44 -2.64 8.96 -13.64
N GLU A 45 -2.09 9.55 -14.70
CA GLU A 45 -2.27 9.04 -16.07
C GLU A 45 -1.51 7.73 -16.30
N MET A 46 -0.34 7.57 -15.68
CA MET A 46 0.42 6.33 -15.72
C MET A 46 -0.30 5.21 -14.98
N VAL A 47 -0.87 5.52 -13.81
CA VAL A 47 -1.70 4.59 -13.04
C VAL A 47 -2.93 4.16 -13.85
N LYS A 48 -3.70 5.10 -14.42
CA LYS A 48 -4.84 4.77 -15.28
C LYS A 48 -4.42 3.86 -16.44
N ALA A 49 -3.32 4.21 -17.13
CA ALA A 49 -2.82 3.41 -18.24
C ALA A 49 -2.49 1.99 -17.81
N ILE A 50 -1.82 1.78 -16.68
CA ILE A 50 -1.49 0.45 -16.15
C ILE A 50 -2.78 -0.30 -15.77
N MET A 51 -3.68 0.32 -15.01
CA MET A 51 -4.89 -0.33 -14.50
C MET A 51 -5.87 -0.72 -15.61
N TYR A 52 -6.06 0.12 -16.63
CA TYR A 52 -6.95 -0.17 -17.75
C TYR A 52 -6.31 -0.97 -18.89
N SER A 53 -4.98 -1.13 -18.89
CA SER A 53 -4.29 -1.91 -19.93
C SER A 53 -4.56 -3.42 -19.88
N GLY A 54 -5.24 -3.92 -18.83
CA GLY A 54 -5.39 -5.36 -18.59
C GLY A 54 -4.09 -6.05 -18.21
N ILE A 55 -2.94 -5.34 -18.30
CA ILE A 55 -1.71 -5.71 -17.63
C ILE A 55 -1.93 -5.32 -16.17
N ASN A 56 -2.59 -6.20 -15.43
CA ASN A 56 -2.89 -6.04 -14.00
C ASN A 56 -1.59 -6.18 -13.18
N VAL A 57 -0.48 -5.54 -13.60
CA VAL A 57 0.93 -5.79 -13.21
C VAL A 57 1.19 -5.61 -11.73
N ILE A 58 0.36 -4.84 -11.02
CA ILE A 58 0.55 -4.67 -9.58
C ILE A 58 0.19 -5.98 -8.82
N PHE A 59 -0.56 -6.91 -9.44
CA PHE A 59 -0.93 -8.22 -8.86
C PHE A 59 -0.84 -9.45 -9.78
N ALA A 60 -0.71 -9.28 -11.09
CA ALA A 60 -0.59 -10.39 -12.03
C ALA A 60 0.84 -10.93 -12.02
N ASN A 61 1.26 -11.52 -10.91
CA ASN A 61 2.17 -12.64 -11.04
C ASN A 61 1.28 -13.85 -11.37
N ASN A 62 1.68 -14.60 -12.40
CA ASN A 62 1.06 -15.86 -12.77
C ASN A 62 1.03 -16.79 -11.54
N SER A 63 -0.04 -16.72 -10.74
CA SER A 63 -0.22 -17.60 -9.60
C SER A 63 -1.42 -18.49 -9.90
N ASP A 64 -1.13 -19.77 -10.08
CA ASP A 64 -2.12 -20.84 -10.18
C ASP A 64 -2.94 -20.99 -8.88
N ASN A 65 -2.55 -20.26 -7.83
CA ASN A 65 -3.24 -20.12 -6.55
C ASN A 65 -3.74 -18.68 -6.39
N SER A 66 -4.95 -18.51 -5.87
CA SER A 66 -5.74 -17.28 -5.75
C SER A 66 -5.13 -16.09 -4.99
N THR A 67 -3.85 -16.14 -4.62
CA THR A 67 -3.15 -15.10 -3.86
C THR A 67 -2.00 -14.54 -4.70
N PRO A 68 -2.00 -13.23 -5.02
CA PRO A 68 -0.88 -12.61 -5.71
C PRO A 68 0.41 -12.77 -4.91
N ASN A 69 1.52 -13.10 -5.58
CA ASN A 69 2.84 -13.18 -4.96
C ASN A 69 3.74 -12.12 -5.60
N ASN A 70 4.06 -11.03 -4.91
CA ASN A 70 5.01 -10.02 -5.38
C ASN A 70 5.89 -9.54 -4.21
N PRO A 71 7.06 -8.92 -4.49
CA PRO A 71 7.99 -8.47 -3.46
C PRO A 71 7.37 -7.50 -2.43
N GLY A 72 6.44 -6.64 -2.85
CA GLY A 72 5.72 -5.72 -1.95
C GLY A 72 4.81 -6.45 -0.95
N ILE A 73 4.15 -7.53 -1.37
CA ILE A 73 3.34 -8.38 -0.48
C ILE A 73 4.22 -9.06 0.56
N SER A 74 5.31 -9.67 0.13
CA SER A 74 6.25 -10.33 1.06
C SER A 74 6.87 -9.34 2.04
N MET A 75 7.13 -8.10 1.61
CA MET A 75 7.63 -7.02 2.46
C MET A 75 6.62 -6.65 3.55
N LEU A 76 5.36 -6.45 3.20
CA LEU A 76 4.28 -6.19 4.17
C LEU A 76 4.04 -7.36 5.11
N ASP A 77 4.07 -8.60 4.62
CA ASP A 77 3.92 -9.81 5.45
C ASP A 77 5.01 -9.89 6.52
N ASN A 78 6.25 -9.54 6.18
CA ASN A 78 7.35 -9.48 7.14
C ASN A 78 7.11 -8.42 8.23
N ILE A 79 6.61 -7.24 7.85
CA ILE A 79 6.30 -6.18 8.84
C ILE A 79 5.16 -6.62 9.76
N PHE A 80 4.10 -7.22 9.20
CA PHE A 80 3.00 -7.75 9.99
C PHE A 80 3.45 -8.85 10.94
N ALA A 81 4.31 -9.77 10.51
CA ALA A 81 4.89 -10.79 11.39
C ALA A 81 5.64 -10.17 12.57
N VAL A 82 6.45 -9.13 12.33
CA VAL A 82 7.16 -8.40 13.40
C VAL A 82 6.17 -7.71 14.34
N GLY A 83 5.12 -7.07 13.84
CA GLY A 83 4.16 -6.33 14.66
C GLY A 83 3.23 -7.24 15.48
N ILE A 84 2.89 -8.41 14.93
CA ILE A 84 2.21 -9.47 15.68
C ILE A 84 3.11 -9.98 16.82
N ALA A 85 4.39 -10.23 16.55
CA ALA A 85 5.34 -10.66 17.58
C ALA A 85 5.53 -9.61 18.69
N GLN A 86 5.35 -8.33 18.37
CA GLN A 86 5.37 -7.21 19.31
C GLN A 86 4.02 -6.95 20.01
N ASN A 87 2.96 -7.72 19.70
CA ASN A 87 1.58 -7.51 20.18
C ASN A 87 0.99 -6.13 19.81
N VAL A 88 1.41 -5.57 18.68
CA VAL A 88 0.87 -4.31 18.14
C VAL A 88 -0.28 -4.60 17.17
N PHE A 89 -0.19 -5.69 16.40
CA PHE A 89 -1.19 -6.08 15.42
C PHE A 89 -1.92 -7.37 15.81
N LYS A 90 -3.18 -7.49 15.38
CA LYS A 90 -3.99 -8.68 15.61
C LYS A 90 -3.38 -9.91 14.90
N PRO A 91 -3.30 -11.09 15.55
CA PRO A 91 -2.70 -12.27 14.92
C PRO A 91 -3.38 -12.74 13.61
N ASN A 92 -4.66 -12.41 13.42
CA ASN A 92 -5.44 -12.81 12.25
C ASN A 92 -5.12 -11.99 10.98
N ILE A 93 -4.26 -10.97 11.07
CA ILE A 93 -3.77 -10.22 9.89
C ILE A 93 -2.53 -10.88 9.25
N ALA A 94 -2.07 -12.01 9.78
CA ALA A 94 -1.01 -12.78 9.12
C ALA A 94 -1.45 -13.21 7.71
N ASN A 95 -0.61 -12.95 6.70
CA ASN A 95 -0.85 -13.28 5.29
C ASN A 95 -2.05 -12.55 4.65
N THR A 96 -2.52 -11.44 5.24
CA THR A 96 -3.59 -10.60 4.65
C THR A 96 -3.03 -9.37 3.91
N SER A 97 -1.71 -9.26 3.75
CA SER A 97 -1.06 -8.12 3.06
C SER A 97 -1.60 -7.85 1.67
N TRP A 98 -1.89 -8.90 0.90
CA TRP A 98 -2.51 -8.76 -0.42
C TRP A 98 -3.89 -8.08 -0.36
N MET A 99 -4.67 -8.28 0.71
CA MET A 99 -5.98 -7.64 0.90
C MET A 99 -5.80 -6.15 1.18
N ILE A 100 -4.81 -5.79 2.01
CA ILE A 100 -4.48 -4.40 2.33
C ILE A 100 -4.03 -3.68 1.06
N ILE A 101 -3.09 -4.24 0.30
CA ILE A 101 -2.65 -3.64 -0.97
C ILE A 101 -3.83 -3.50 -1.95
N SER A 102 -4.72 -4.49 -2.01
CA SER A 102 -5.91 -4.41 -2.87
C SER A 102 -6.83 -3.26 -2.47
N ALA A 103 -7.02 -3.04 -1.17
CA ALA A 103 -7.80 -1.93 -0.64
C ALA A 103 -7.15 -0.57 -0.97
N LEU A 104 -5.83 -0.44 -0.78
CA LEU A 104 -5.07 0.76 -1.13
C LEU A 104 -5.18 1.10 -2.62
N LEU A 105 -5.08 0.09 -3.49
CA LEU A 105 -5.24 0.28 -4.93
C LEU A 105 -6.66 0.66 -5.32
N GLY A 106 -7.67 -0.04 -4.79
CA GLY A 106 -9.07 0.29 -5.05
C GLY A 106 -9.41 1.73 -4.65
N PHE A 107 -8.88 2.17 -3.51
CA PHE A 107 -9.00 3.56 -3.05
C PHE A 107 -8.28 4.53 -3.99
N THR A 108 -7.03 4.24 -4.35
CA THR A 108 -6.23 5.07 -5.27
C THR A 108 -6.92 5.26 -6.63
N ILE A 109 -7.48 4.19 -7.21
CA ILE A 109 -8.25 4.29 -8.46
C ILE A 109 -9.43 5.25 -8.27
N SER A 110 -10.18 5.08 -7.18
CA SER A 110 -11.32 5.95 -6.88
C SER A 110 -10.89 7.42 -6.75
N LEU A 111 -9.76 7.71 -6.11
CA LEU A 111 -9.20 9.06 -6.01
C LEU A 111 -8.85 9.66 -7.36
N ILE A 112 -8.27 8.85 -8.24
CA ILE A 112 -7.83 9.26 -9.56
C ILE A 112 -9.03 9.49 -10.49
N ASP A 113 -9.98 8.56 -10.53
CA ASP A 113 -11.17 8.61 -11.38
C ASP A 113 -12.10 9.77 -11.01
N ASN A 114 -12.24 10.05 -9.71
CA ASN A 114 -13.05 11.16 -9.21
C ASN A 114 -12.27 12.47 -9.07
N GLN A 115 -11.00 12.51 -9.51
CA GLN A 115 -10.12 13.70 -9.44
C GLN A 115 -9.94 14.24 -8.00
N LEU A 116 -10.15 13.40 -6.98
CA LEU A 116 -10.05 13.80 -5.57
C LEU A 116 -8.61 14.15 -5.18
N HIS A 117 -7.62 13.59 -5.88
CA HIS A 117 -6.21 13.95 -5.76
C HIS A 117 -5.88 15.41 -6.11
N LEU A 118 -6.80 16.13 -6.79
CA LEU A 118 -6.66 17.55 -7.13
C LEU A 118 -7.35 18.47 -6.10
N THR A 119 -7.99 17.92 -5.08
CA THR A 119 -8.75 18.70 -4.08
C THR A 119 -7.88 19.09 -2.89
N ASP A 120 -8.20 20.22 -2.26
CA ASP A 120 -7.47 20.69 -1.06
C ASP A 120 -7.53 19.71 0.13
N ASN A 121 -8.56 18.85 0.15
CA ASN A 121 -8.77 17.85 1.20
C ASN A 121 -8.10 16.50 0.91
N PHE A 122 -7.31 16.39 -0.16
CA PHE A 122 -6.71 15.12 -0.59
C PHE A 122 -5.93 14.43 0.52
N ASN A 123 -4.98 15.13 1.16
CA ASN A 123 -4.16 14.57 2.23
C ASN A 123 -5.00 14.09 3.43
N GLN A 124 -6.03 14.84 3.81
CA GLN A 124 -6.93 14.43 4.89
C GLN A 124 -7.68 13.15 4.54
N LEU A 125 -8.15 13.07 3.30
CA LEU A 125 -8.92 11.91 2.84
C LEU A 125 -8.05 10.66 2.72
N VAL A 126 -6.77 10.80 2.36
CA VAL A 126 -5.78 9.71 2.42
C VAL A 126 -5.54 9.29 3.87
N ASP A 127 -5.26 10.23 4.77
CA ASP A 127 -5.02 9.92 6.19
C ASP A 127 -6.22 9.21 6.84
N ASP A 128 -7.43 9.72 6.63
CA ASP A 128 -8.67 9.11 7.14
C ASP A 128 -8.81 7.65 6.69
N PHE A 129 -8.53 7.36 5.42
CA PHE A 129 -8.60 6.00 4.89
C PHE A 129 -7.53 5.08 5.50
N VAL A 130 -6.29 5.57 5.61
CA VAL A 130 -5.20 4.81 6.23
C VAL A 130 -5.50 4.53 7.71
N GLN A 131 -6.05 5.50 8.45
CA GLN A 131 -6.46 5.32 9.85
C GLN A 131 -7.56 4.26 10.01
N ILE A 132 -8.52 4.21 9.09
CA ILE A 132 -9.57 3.17 9.09
C ILE A 132 -8.95 1.78 8.89
N LEU A 133 -8.05 1.62 7.92
CA LEU A 133 -7.34 0.35 7.71
C LEU A 133 -6.48 -0.03 8.92
N LEU A 134 -5.77 0.95 9.49
CA LEU A 134 -4.93 0.76 10.66
C LEU A 134 -5.76 0.31 11.87
N GLY A 135 -6.92 0.93 12.13
CA GLY A 135 -7.85 0.51 13.17
C GLY A 135 -8.39 -0.92 12.98
N GLY A 136 -8.46 -1.39 11.73
CA GLY A 136 -8.77 -2.78 11.40
C GLY A 136 -7.69 -3.77 11.86
N ILE A 137 -6.42 -3.39 11.78
CA ILE A 137 -5.27 -4.28 12.03
C ILE A 137 -4.66 -4.18 13.43
N LEU A 138 -4.78 -3.03 14.10
CA LEU A 138 -4.28 -2.82 15.45
C LEU A 138 -5.00 -3.71 16.47
N GLN A 139 -4.25 -4.17 17.48
CA GLN A 139 -4.74 -5.00 18.59
C GLN A 139 -5.53 -4.19 19.62
#